data_AF-A0A967S2B9-F1
#
_entry.id   AF-A0A967S2B9-F1
#
_cell.length_a   1.000
_cell.length_b   1.000
_cell.length_c   1.000
_cell.angle_alpha   90.00
_cell.angle_beta   90.00
_cell.angle_gamma   90.00
#
_symmetry.space_group_name_H-M   'P 1'
#
loop_
_entity.id
_entity.type
_entity.pdbx_description
1 polymer ?
#
loop_
_entity_poly.entity_id
_entity_poly.type
_entity_poly.pdbx_seq_one_letter_code
_entity_poly.pdbx_strand_id
1 'polypeptide(L)' 'WTAEDLDLLAVDVGPGTFSGIRAGLAAAQAIAAAVGVPIVTVSSLTLLAMRAATG' A
#
# COMPACT_ATOMS: atom_id res chain seq x y z
N TRP A 1 -14.87 -11.10 3.74
CA TRP A 1 -13.48 -11.51 3.98
C TRP A 1 -13.18 -11.32 5.45
N THR A 2 -12.38 -12.21 6.03
CA THR A 2 -11.79 -12.05 7.36
C THR A 2 -10.34 -11.57 7.22
N ALA A 3 -9.72 -11.16 8.32
CA ALA A 3 -8.32 -10.75 8.29
C ALA A 3 -7.40 -11.87 7.77
N GLU A 4 -7.78 -13.14 7.97
CA GLU A 4 -7.01 -14.30 7.48
C GLU A 4 -7.05 -14.45 5.95
N ASP A 5 -7.99 -13.80 5.26
CA ASP A 5 -8.09 -13.84 3.79
C ASP A 5 -7.06 -12.93 3.09
N LEU A 6 -6.26 -12.17 3.85
CA LEU A 6 -5.23 -11.29 3.30
C LEU A 6 -3.92 -12.06 3.04
N ASP A 7 -3.42 -12.01 1.81
CA ASP A 7 -2.12 -12.58 1.46
C ASP A 7 -0.97 -11.56 1.54
N LEU A 8 -1.27 -10.27 1.28
CA LEU A 8 -0.29 -9.18 1.24
C LEU A 8 -0.96 -7.82 1.39
N LEU A 9 -0.17 -6.80 1.70
CA LEU A 9 -0.60 -5.40 1.70
C LEU A 9 0.23 -4.56 0.72
N ALA A 10 -0.40 -4.04 -0.33
CA ALA A 10 0.24 -3.11 -1.26
C ALA A 10 0.13 -1.66 -0.77
N VAL A 11 1.24 -0.94 -0.70
CA VAL A 11 1.30 0.42 -0.15
C VAL A 11 1.97 1.36 -1.14
N ASP A 12 1.29 2.46 -1.46
CA ASP A 12 1.88 3.53 -2.24
C ASP A 12 2.93 4.30 -1.41
N VAL A 13 4.15 4.41 -1.93
CA VAL A 13 5.27 5.11 -1.29
C VAL A 13 5.63 6.44 -1.96
N GLY A 14 4.81 6.91 -2.90
CA GLY A 14 5.00 8.19 -3.55
C GLY A 14 5.63 8.12 -4.94
N PRO A 15 5.98 9.28 -5.52
CA PRO A 15 5.98 10.62 -4.91
C PRO A 15 4.59 11.18 -4.60
N GLY A 16 4.49 12.00 -3.53
CA GLY A 16 3.22 12.58 -3.08
C GLY A 16 3.36 13.36 -1.77
N THR A 17 2.25 13.61 -1.07
CA THR A 17 2.24 14.34 0.20
C THR A 17 3.02 13.58 1.28
N PHE A 18 4.11 14.16 1.75
CA PHE A 18 5.02 13.53 2.71
C PHE A 18 4.34 13.02 3.99
N SER A 19 3.50 13.85 4.61
CA SER A 19 2.75 13.46 5.80
C SER A 19 1.74 12.34 5.51
N GLY A 20 1.07 12.40 4.36
CA GLY A 20 0.14 11.36 3.91
C GLY A 20 0.82 10.02 3.69
N ILE A 21 1.97 10.01 3.00
CA ILE A 21 2.74 8.79 2.75
C ILE A 21 3.18 8.14 4.07
N ARG A 22 3.72 8.93 5.01
CA ARG A 22 4.15 8.37 6.30
C ARG A 22 2.98 7.88 7.15
N ALA A 23 1.88 8.60 7.19
CA ALA A 23 0.69 8.18 7.93
C ALA A 23 0.12 6.87 7.36
N GLY A 24 0.02 6.76 6.03
CA GLY A 24 -0.41 5.55 5.34
C GLY A 24 0.53 4.36 5.58
N LEU A 25 1.84 4.58 5.49
CA LEU A 25 2.83 3.54 5.77
C LEU A 25 2.78 3.06 7.23
N ALA A 26 2.61 3.96 8.19
CA ALA A 26 2.48 3.59 9.60
C ALA A 26 1.23 2.73 9.86
N ALA A 27 0.09 3.09 9.23
CA ALA A 27 -1.13 2.28 9.30
C ALA A 27 -0.92 0.90 8.65
N ALA A 28 -0.26 0.85 7.49
CA ALA A 28 0.04 -0.40 6.80
C ALA A 28 0.95 -1.32 7.63
N GLN A 29 1.98 -0.77 8.29
CA GLN A 29 2.84 -1.51 9.20
C GLN A 29 2.06 -2.09 10.38
N ALA A 30 1.15 -1.33 10.97
CA ALA A 30 0.31 -1.83 12.06
C ALA A 30 -0.61 -2.98 11.61
N ILE A 31 -1.22 -2.87 10.43
CA ILE A 31 -2.06 -3.92 9.85
C ILE A 31 -1.23 -5.17 9.53
N ALA A 32 -0.11 -5.02 8.83
CA ALA A 32 0.77 -6.12 8.47
C ALA A 32 1.31 -6.85 9.71
N ALA A 33 1.65 -6.12 10.78
CA ALA A 33 2.07 -6.71 12.04
C ALA A 33 0.94 -7.48 12.75
N ALA A 34 -0.30 -7.00 12.67
CA ALA A 34 -1.45 -7.66 13.27
C ALA A 34 -1.88 -8.92 12.50
N VAL A 35 -1.79 -8.89 11.16
CA VAL A 35 -2.28 -9.97 10.27
C VAL A 35 -1.17 -10.97 9.93
N GLY A 36 0.11 -10.56 9.98
CA GLY A 36 1.25 -11.41 9.65
C GLY A 36 1.55 -11.52 8.15
N VAL A 37 1.20 -10.50 7.36
CA VAL A 37 1.35 -10.49 5.89
C VAL A 37 2.46 -9.56 5.43
N PRO A 38 3.13 -9.85 4.30
CA PRO A 38 4.16 -8.98 3.75
C PRO A 38 3.58 -7.66 3.22
N ILE A 39 4.37 -6.60 3.33
CA ILE A 39 4.10 -5.31 2.67
C ILE A 39 4.87 -5.27 1.36
N VAL A 40 4.19 -4.91 0.26
CA VAL A 40 4.79 -4.60 -1.03
C VAL A 40 4.61 -3.12 -1.31
N THR A 41 5.69 -2.44 -1.66
CA THR A 41 5.64 -1.01 -1.98
C THR A 41 5.44 -0.79 -3.47
N VAL A 42 4.67 0.24 -3.82
CA VAL A 42 4.39 0.61 -5.21
C VAL A 42 4.60 2.11 -5.37
N SER A 43 5.15 2.55 -6.50
CA SER A 43 5.27 3.98 -6.79
C SER A 43 3.95 4.56 -7.29
N SER A 44 3.58 5.75 -6.81
CA SER A 44 2.41 6.50 -7.30
C SER A 44 2.43 6.71 -8.81
N LEU A 45 3.62 6.91 -9.41
CA LEU A 45 3.75 7.09 -10.86
C LEU A 45 3.45 5.79 -11.61
N THR A 46 3.85 4.64 -11.06
CA THR A 46 3.48 3.33 -11.63
C THR A 46 1.97 3.12 -11.54
N LEU A 47 1.35 3.44 -10.41
CA LEU A 47 -0.11 3.35 -10.26
C LEU A 47 -0.84 4.26 -11.26
N LEU A 48 -0.34 5.48 -11.48
CA LEU A 48 -0.91 6.41 -12.46
C LEU A 48 -0.78 5.87 -13.89
N ALA A 49 0.39 5.33 -14.26
CA ALA A 49 0.61 4.73 -15.57
C ALA A 49 -0.30 3.51 -15.80
N MET A 50 -0.39 2.61 -14.81
CA MET A 50 -1.28 1.45 -14.84
C MET A 50 -2.74 1.88 -15.03
N ARG A 51 -3.19 2.87 -14.25
CA ARG A 51 -4.54 3.43 -14.38
C ARG A 51 -4.80 3.99 -15.79
N ALA A 52 -3.83 4.66 -16.40
CA ALA A 52 -3.98 5.19 -17.76
C ALA A 52 -3.99 4.08 -18.83
N ALA A 53 -3.30 2.97 -18.59
CA ALA A 53 -3.20 1.85 -19.53
C ALA A 53 -4.39 0.89 -19.47
N THR A 54 -5.03 0.74 -18.31
CA THR A 54 -6.18 -0.16 -18.10
C THR A 54 -7.51 0.57 -17.92
N GLY A 55 -7.51 1.90 -18.03
CA GLY A 55 -8.70 2.75 -17.95
C GLY A 55 -9.41 2.91 -19.29
#